data_AF-A0A191HSX3-F1
#
_entry.id   AF-A0A191HSX3-F1
#
_cell.length_a   1.000
_cell.length_b   1.000
_cell.length_c   1.000
_cell.angle_alpha   90.00
_cell.angle_beta   90.00
_cell.angle_gamma   90.00
#
_symmetry.space_group_name_H-M   'P 1'
#
loop_
_entity.id
_entity.type
_entity.pdbx_description
1 polymer ?
#
loop_
_entity_poly.entity_id
_entity_poly.type
_entity_poly.pdbx_seq_one_letter_code
_entity_poly.pdbx_strand_id
1 'polypeptide(L)'
;MNKLMGFYELKDSSLPTVPWQEYTGQAILPEGFLWTIRTAVYKGRDIGLTRYVGIGTKEANKKLIELYRKYKEIGMVVYYPFLLQ
;
A
#
# COMPACT_ATOMS: atom_id res chain seq x y z
N MET A 1 -5.11 -11.94 -14.09
CA MET A 1 -4.34 -10.80 -13.58
C MET A 1 -4.37 -10.81 -12.06
N ASN A 2 -3.23 -10.70 -11.38
CA ASN A 2 -3.17 -10.56 -9.92
C ASN A 2 -3.21 -9.06 -9.53
N LYS A 3 -3.47 -8.74 -8.27
CA LYS A 3 -3.59 -7.35 -7.79
C LYS A 3 -2.32 -6.54 -8.03
N LEU A 4 -1.16 -7.20 -7.93
CA LEU A 4 0.15 -6.58 -8.12
C LEU A 4 0.31 -6.06 -9.56
N MET A 5 -0.02 -6.89 -10.55
CA MET A 5 -0.03 -6.49 -11.95
C MET A 5 -1.05 -5.37 -12.21
N GLY A 6 -2.22 -5.42 -11.55
CA GLY A 6 -3.19 -4.33 -11.60
C GLY A 6 -2.66 -2.99 -11.06
N PHE A 7 -1.80 -2.99 -10.02
CA PHE A 7 -1.15 -1.76 -9.56
C PHE A 7 -0.20 -1.19 -10.60
N TYR A 8 0.66 -2.03 -11.20
CA TYR A 8 1.58 -1.56 -12.24
C TYR A 8 0.86 -1.06 -13.49
N GLU A 9 -0.17 -1.76 -13.96
CA GLU A 9 -0.98 -1.29 -15.09
C GLU A 9 -1.67 0.05 -14.78
N LEU A 10 -2.20 0.25 -13.58
CA LEU A 10 -2.79 1.52 -13.18
C LEU A 10 -1.74 2.65 -13.17
N LYS A 11 -0.51 2.35 -12.74
CA LYS A 11 0.60 3.32 -12.73
C LYS A 11 1.01 3.76 -14.14
N ASP A 12 0.99 2.84 -15.10
CA ASP A 12 1.35 3.09 -16.49
C ASP A 12 0.16 3.56 -17.35
N SER A 13 -1.06 3.52 -16.79
CA SER A 13 -2.28 3.96 -17.48
C SER A 13 -2.49 5.46 -17.45
N SER A 14 -3.28 5.97 -18.39
CA SER A 14 -3.80 7.34 -18.40
C SER A 14 -5.09 7.50 -17.57
N LEU A 15 -5.44 6.51 -16.74
CA LEU A 15 -6.68 6.54 -15.96
C LEU A 15 -6.49 7.39 -14.69
N PRO A 16 -7.53 8.12 -14.26
CA PRO A 16 -7.48 8.84 -12.99
C PRO A 16 -7.40 7.84 -11.84
N THR A 17 -6.31 7.89 -11.08
CA THR A 17 -6.07 7.03 -9.92
C THR A 17 -5.59 7.85 -8.74
N VAL A 18 -5.84 7.35 -7.53
CA VAL A 18 -5.25 7.95 -6.32
C VAL A 18 -3.74 7.70 -6.38
N PRO A 19 -2.88 8.74 -6.28
CA PRO A 19 -1.44 8.54 -6.28
C PRO A 19 -1.05 7.72 -5.07
N TRP A 20 -0.38 6.59 -5.32
CA TRP A 20 0.09 5.67 -4.29
C TRP A 20 1.59 5.47 -4.42
N GLN A 21 2.22 5.09 -3.31
CA GLN A 21 3.64 4.80 -3.23
C GLN A 21 3.88 3.40 -2.71
N GLU A 22 4.94 2.76 -3.21
CA GLU A 22 5.42 1.50 -2.67
C GLU A 22 6.32 1.78 -1.46
N TYR A 23 6.12 1.01 -0.39
CA TYR A 23 6.96 1.11 0.80
C TYR A 23 8.20 0.22 0.69
N THR A 24 9.36 0.86 0.64
CA THR A 24 10.68 0.21 0.51
C THR A 24 11.45 0.08 1.82
N GLY A 25 10.80 0.37 2.96
CA GLY A 25 11.42 0.28 4.30
C GLY A 25 11.98 1.58 4.86
N GLN A 26 12.00 2.67 4.08
CA GLN A 26 12.65 3.94 4.47
C GLN A 26 11.69 5.13 4.59
N ALA A 27 10.40 4.97 4.29
CA ALA A 27 9.45 6.08 4.33
C ALA A 27 8.92 6.33 5.74
N ILE A 28 8.78 7.61 6.11
CA ILE A 28 8.03 8.05 7.29
C ILE A 28 6.83 8.84 6.79
N LEU A 29 5.65 8.37 7.15
CA LEU A 29 4.41 9.03 6.76
C LEU A 29 4.27 10.38 7.47
N PRO A 30 3.90 11.47 6.77
CA PRO A 30 3.66 12.76 7.40
C PRO A 30 2.46 12.72 8.35
N GLU A 31 2.53 13.52 9.40
CA GLU A 31 1.45 13.73 10.37
C GLU A 31 0.29 14.52 9.75
N GLY A 32 -0.89 14.46 10.39
CA GLY A 32 -2.08 15.19 9.95
C GLY A 32 -2.90 14.50 8.86
N PHE A 33 -2.47 13.34 8.37
CA PHE A 33 -3.19 12.54 7.38
C PHE A 33 -3.72 11.24 8.00
N LEU A 34 -4.82 10.75 7.42
CA LEU A 34 -5.22 9.36 7.56
C LEU A 34 -4.71 8.57 6.38
N TRP A 35 -4.31 7.31 6.61
CA TRP A 35 -3.62 6.50 5.62
C TRP A 35 -4.37 5.25 5.26
N THR A 36 -4.23 4.85 4.00
CA THR A 36 -4.60 3.54 3.49
C THR A 36 -3.32 2.76 3.19
N ILE A 37 -3.26 1.51 3.64
CA ILE A 37 -2.17 0.58 3.34
C ILE A 37 -2.77 -0.68 2.73
N ARG A 38 -2.22 -1.13 1.61
CA ARG A 38 -2.62 -2.36 0.93
C ARG A 38 -1.42 -3.22 0.64
N THR A 39 -1.66 -4.52 0.53
CA THR A 39 -0.66 -5.47 0.06
C THR A 39 -1.14 -6.17 -1.21
N ALA A 40 -0.18 -6.59 -2.02
CA ALA A 40 -0.39 -7.43 -3.20
C ALA A 40 0.76 -8.43 -3.30
N VAL A 41 0.50 -9.67 -3.75
CA VAL A 41 1.54 -10.71 -3.88
C VAL A 41 1.88 -11.00 -5.33
N TYR A 42 3.13 -11.43 -5.59
CA TYR A 42 3.59 -11.78 -6.93
C TYR A 42 2.92 -13.04 -7.47
N LYS A 43 2.62 -14.02 -6.60
CA LYS A 43 2.05 -15.33 -6.94
C LYS A 43 1.03 -15.76 -5.90
N GLY A 44 -0.06 -16.39 -6.34
CA GLY A 44 -1.13 -16.91 -5.47
C GLY A 44 -2.44 -16.13 -5.58
N ARG A 45 -3.41 -16.46 -4.72
CA ARG A 45 -4.72 -15.78 -4.67
C ARG A 45 -4.63 -14.55 -3.77
N ASP A 46 -4.93 -13.38 -4.32
CA ASP A 46 -5.00 -12.10 -3.59
C ASP A 46 -6.28 -11.92 -2.74
N ILE A 47 -6.94 -13.02 -2.36
CA ILE A 47 -8.20 -12.98 -1.60
C ILE A 47 -7.86 -12.82 -0.11
N GLY A 48 -8.48 -11.84 0.55
CA GLY A 48 -8.30 -11.64 2.00
C GLY A 48 -6.95 -11.05 2.42
N LEU A 49 -6.15 -10.52 1.49
CA LEU A 49 -4.91 -9.82 1.84
C LEU A 49 -5.17 -8.64 2.79
N THR A 50 -4.25 -8.47 3.73
CA THR A 50 -4.35 -7.46 4.78
C THR A 50 -4.47 -6.06 4.18
N ARG A 51 -5.45 -5.30 4.66
CA ARG A 51 -5.64 -3.89 4.31
C ARG A 51 -5.95 -3.08 5.56
N TYR A 52 -5.43 -1.86 5.59
CA TYR A 52 -5.74 -0.85 6.59
C TYR A 52 -6.26 0.39 5.89
N VAL A 53 -7.29 1.02 6.43
CA VAL A 53 -7.99 2.14 5.78
C VAL A 53 -8.31 3.18 6.86
N GLY A 54 -7.96 4.43 6.61
CA GLY A 54 -8.30 5.55 7.50
C GLY A 54 -7.57 5.55 8.84
N ILE A 55 -6.37 4.96 8.91
CA ILE A 55 -5.60 4.89 10.16
C ILE A 55 -4.65 6.09 10.32
N GLY A 56 -4.45 6.54 11.56
CA GLY A 56 -3.57 7.67 11.84
C GLY A 56 -2.09 7.38 11.57
N THR A 57 -1.29 8.43 11.31
CA THR A 57 0.13 8.34 10.92
C THR A 57 0.97 7.43 11.81
N LYS A 58 0.86 7.56 13.14
CA LYS A 58 1.62 6.71 14.09
C LYS A 58 1.31 5.21 13.92
N GLU A 59 0.05 4.86 13.79
CA GLU A 59 -0.37 3.48 13.56
C GLU A 59 0.05 3.00 12.16
N ALA A 60 -0.10 3.86 11.16
CA ALA A 60 0.24 3.57 9.78
C ALA A 60 1.73 3.25 9.61
N ASN A 61 2.63 4.03 10.21
CA ASN A 61 4.07 3.74 10.21
C ASN A 61 4.38 2.37 10.83
N LYS A 62 3.74 2.02 11.96
CA LYS A 62 3.90 0.70 12.59
C LYS A 62 3.42 -0.42 11.67
N LYS A 63 2.25 -0.25 11.04
CA LYS A 63 1.68 -1.24 10.13
C LYS A 63 2.46 -1.40 8.84
N LEU A 64 3.05 -0.33 8.30
CA LEU A 64 3.95 -0.40 7.15
C LEU A 64 5.15 -1.29 7.43
N ILE A 65 5.82 -1.09 8.58
CA ILE A 65 6.97 -1.91 8.97
C ILE A 65 6.58 -3.38 9.14
N GLU A 66 5.44 -3.65 9.81
CA GLU A 66 4.92 -5.00 10.02
C GLU A 66 4.63 -5.71 8.69
N LEU A 67 3.89 -5.06 7.80
CA LEU A 67 3.54 -5.62 6.50
C LEU A 67 4.75 -5.78 5.59
N TYR A 68 5.67 -4.82 5.58
CA TYR A 68 6.88 -4.91 4.77
C TYR A 68 7.71 -6.13 5.14
N ARG A 69 7.92 -6.38 6.44
CA ARG A 69 8.63 -7.59 6.90
C ARG A 69 7.97 -8.88 6.43
N LYS A 70 6.63 -8.91 6.37
CA LYS A 70 5.85 -10.08 5.96
C LYS A 70 5.82 -10.28 4.44
N TYR A 71 5.78 -9.20 3.66
CA TYR A 71 5.49 -9.27 2.23
C TYR A 71 6.66 -8.92 1.32
N LYS A 72 7.76 -8.33 1.80
CA LYS A 72 8.89 -7.84 0.95
C LYS A 72 9.45 -8.88 -0.03
N GLU A 73 9.46 -10.16 0.34
CA GLU A 73 9.99 -11.24 -0.51
C GLU A 73 8.94 -11.84 -1.46
N ILE A 74 7.65 -11.59 -1.21
CA ILE A 74 6.55 -12.29 -1.88
C ILE A 74 5.54 -11.34 -2.54
N GLY A 75 5.76 -10.04 -2.45
CA GLY A 75 4.85 -9.03 -2.96
C GLY A 75 5.32 -7.61 -2.69
N MET A 76 4.35 -6.71 -2.60
CA MET A 76 4.57 -5.30 -2.34
C MET A 76 3.60 -4.79 -1.27
N VAL A 77 3.99 -3.71 -0.61
CA VAL A 77 3.15 -2.93 0.30
C VAL A 77 3.02 -1.54 -0.28
N VAL A 78 1.80 -1.08 -0.51
CA VAL A 78 1.52 0.26 -1.02
C VAL A 78 0.76 1.08 0.00
N TYR A 79 1.00 2.39 -0.01
CA TYR A 79 0.28 3.34 0.83
C TYR A 79 -0.11 4.59 0.06
N TYR A 80 -1.18 5.22 0.54
CA TYR A 80 -1.69 6.50 0.04
C TYR A 80 -2.62 7.15 1.09
N PRO A 81 -2.80 8.48 1.06
CA PRO A 81 -3.76 9.15 1.95
C PRO A 81 -5.19 8.63 1.76
N PHE A 82 -5.91 8.36 2.85
CA PHE A 82 -7.31 7.92 2.84
C PHE A 82 -8.26 9.04 2.38
N LEU A 83 -7.94 10.28 2.76
CA LEU A 83 -8.60 11.49 2.30
C LEU A 83 -7.52 12.45 1.83
N LEU A 84 -7.66 12.95 0.61
CA LEU A 84 -6.95 14.15 0.16
C LEU A 84 -7.66 15.32 0.87
N GLN A 85 -6.98 16.00 1.79
CA GLN A 85 -7.46 17.27 2.32
C GLN A 85 -7.16 18.38 1.31
#